data_AF-A0A099TYG6-F1
#
_entry.id   AF-A0A099TYG6-F1
#
_cell.length_a   1.000
_cell.length_b   1.000
_cell.length_c   1.000
_cell.angle_alpha   90.00
_cell.angle_beta   90.00
_cell.angle_gamma   90.00
#
_symmetry.space_group_name_H-M   'P 1'
#
loop_
_entity.id
_entity.type
_entity.pdbx_description
1 polymer ?
#
loop_
_entity_poly.entity_id
_entity_poly.type
_entity_poly.pdbx_seq_one_letter_code
_entity_poly.pdbx_strand_id
1 'polypeptide(L)'
;MRANAKSTFCRVYTIGKKARVTNRIATTSNVSLLTKELSQAIIEAELDQIHFSIYGLNDSNYRVFSKAKIDFAQIIDNIKYFYEYKSNYANNVHVHIKMNMDYFSKQDHARFLELFGNYADSIYLDGVANIWPGVDVSNSLNINLSLESNQSESKLSHQYGHTITNNAICPIVFYQLLIYSNGDISPCCADFQAKMALGNVSSTTIKQVWESALLQKK
;
A
#
# COMPACT_ATOMS: atom_id res chain seq x y z
N MET A 1 9.79 23.27 -17.95
CA MET A 1 8.35 22.99 -18.16
C MET A 1 7.93 21.84 -17.25
N ARG A 2 7.18 22.12 -16.16
CA ARG A 2 6.57 21.05 -15.36
C ARG A 2 5.40 20.49 -16.17
N ALA A 3 5.59 19.35 -16.84
CA ALA A 3 4.45 18.57 -17.32
C ALA A 3 3.49 18.42 -16.14
N ASN A 4 2.20 18.74 -16.36
CA ASN A 4 1.16 18.71 -15.35
C ASN A 4 1.25 17.36 -14.60
N ALA A 5 1.61 17.33 -13.32
CA ALA A 5 1.87 16.07 -12.61
C ALA A 5 0.67 15.09 -12.66
N LYS A 6 -0.54 15.65 -12.81
CA LYS A 6 -1.79 14.93 -13.06
C LYS A 6 -1.74 14.09 -14.35
N SER A 7 -1.12 14.61 -15.41
CA SER A 7 -0.97 13.90 -16.69
C SER A 7 0.05 12.77 -16.59
N THR A 8 1.12 12.92 -15.80
CA THR A 8 2.13 11.86 -15.66
C THR A 8 1.60 10.66 -14.87
N PHE A 9 0.87 10.89 -13.76
CA PHE A 9 0.34 9.81 -12.93
C PHE A 9 -0.61 8.90 -13.70
N CYS A 10 -1.65 9.48 -14.33
CA CYS A 10 -2.63 8.70 -15.10
C CYS A 10 -2.00 8.07 -16.35
N ARG A 11 -0.99 8.71 -16.95
CA ARG A 11 -0.27 8.17 -18.11
C ARG A 11 0.41 6.84 -17.82
N VAL A 12 0.91 6.59 -16.61
CA VAL A 12 1.49 5.29 -16.24
C VAL A 12 0.44 4.17 -16.40
N TYR A 13 -0.80 4.42 -15.95
CA TYR A 13 -1.90 3.46 -16.06
C TYR A 13 -2.29 3.23 -17.51
N THR A 14 -2.46 4.33 -18.27
CA THR A 14 -2.78 4.23 -19.70
C THR A 14 -1.72 3.44 -20.47
N ILE A 15 -0.43 3.63 -20.17
CA ILE A 15 0.66 2.85 -20.79
C ILE A 15 0.52 1.37 -20.43
N GLY A 16 0.33 1.05 -19.15
CA GLY A 16 0.18 -0.33 -18.69
C GLY A 16 -1.02 -1.05 -19.32
N LYS A 17 -2.19 -0.40 -19.37
CA LYS A 17 -3.41 -0.95 -19.98
C LYS A 17 -3.23 -1.18 -21.48
N LYS A 18 -2.62 -0.22 -22.20
CA LYS A 18 -2.32 -0.35 -23.64
C LYS A 18 -1.32 -1.46 -23.93
N ALA A 19 -0.34 -1.66 -23.06
CA ALA A 19 0.67 -2.71 -23.23
C ALA A 19 0.08 -4.13 -23.09
N ARG A 20 -1.04 -4.30 -22.37
CA ARG A 20 -1.70 -5.60 -22.14
C ARG A 20 -0.77 -6.68 -21.59
N VAL A 21 0.17 -6.28 -20.73
CA VAL A 21 1.19 -7.17 -20.11
C VAL A 21 0.84 -7.59 -18.68
N THR A 22 -0.29 -7.14 -18.15
CA THR A 22 -0.75 -7.46 -16.79
C THR A 22 -2.27 -7.60 -16.75
N ASN A 23 -2.74 -8.44 -15.83
CA ASN A 23 -4.16 -8.61 -15.54
C ASN A 23 -4.70 -7.51 -14.60
N ARG A 24 -3.83 -6.86 -13.83
CA ARG A 24 -4.22 -5.86 -12.83
C ARG A 24 -3.14 -4.80 -12.64
N ILE A 25 -3.56 -3.54 -12.61
CA ILE A 25 -2.77 -2.38 -12.23
C ILE A 25 -3.41 -1.78 -10.97
N ALA A 26 -2.63 -1.73 -9.90
CA ALA A 26 -3.07 -1.21 -8.62
C ALA A 26 -2.19 -0.06 -8.15
N THR A 27 -2.77 0.85 -7.37
CA THR A 27 -2.02 1.93 -6.69
C THR A 27 -2.45 2.09 -5.25
N THR A 28 -1.62 2.73 -4.44
CA THR A 28 -1.94 3.11 -3.06
C THR A 28 -1.77 4.62 -2.90
N SER A 29 -2.71 5.24 -2.19
CA SER A 29 -2.70 6.68 -1.92
C SER A 29 -3.15 6.95 -0.48
N ASN A 30 -2.67 8.05 0.11
CA ASN A 30 -3.13 8.57 1.40
C ASN A 30 -4.28 9.59 1.24
N VAL A 31 -4.77 9.80 0.01
CA VAL A 31 -5.94 10.61 -0.35
C VAL A 31 -5.76 12.12 -0.16
N SER A 32 -4.70 12.59 0.49
CA SER A 32 -4.55 14.00 0.88
C SER A 32 -4.54 15.00 -0.28
N LEU A 33 -4.23 14.56 -1.50
CA LEU A 33 -4.22 15.36 -2.72
C LEU A 33 -5.26 14.90 -3.75
N LEU A 34 -6.17 13.99 -3.38
CA LEU A 34 -7.25 13.59 -4.25
C LEU A 34 -8.20 14.78 -4.44
N THR A 35 -8.58 15.05 -5.68
CA THR A 35 -9.64 16.01 -6.01
C THR A 35 -10.69 15.31 -6.88
N LYS A 36 -11.83 15.95 -7.09
CA LYS A 36 -12.87 15.42 -7.99
C LYS A 36 -12.33 15.21 -9.40
N GLU A 37 -11.58 16.16 -9.93
CA GLU A 37 -10.98 16.09 -11.27
C GLU A 37 -9.92 14.99 -11.35
N LEU A 38 -9.12 14.80 -10.30
CA LEU A 38 -8.14 13.71 -10.26
C LEU A 38 -8.84 12.35 -10.14
N SER A 39 -9.95 12.28 -9.40
CA SER A 39 -10.78 11.06 -9.29
C SER A 39 -11.28 10.62 -10.66
N GLN A 40 -11.88 11.56 -11.41
CA GLN A 40 -12.33 11.33 -12.78
C GLN A 40 -11.18 10.83 -13.67
N ALA A 41 -10.06 11.56 -13.68
CA ALA A 41 -8.91 11.21 -14.51
C ALA A 41 -8.32 9.82 -14.20
N ILE A 42 -8.33 9.39 -12.93
CA ILE A 42 -7.87 8.04 -12.54
C ILE A 42 -8.84 6.97 -13.05
N ILE A 43 -10.15 7.20 -12.90
CA ILE A 43 -11.21 6.25 -13.27
C ILE A 43 -11.28 6.10 -14.80
N GLU A 44 -11.23 7.22 -15.53
CA GLU A 44 -11.18 7.25 -17.00
C GLU A 44 -9.88 6.65 -17.57
N ALA A 45 -8.79 6.65 -16.80
CA ALA A 45 -7.54 5.97 -17.17
C ALA A 45 -7.60 4.44 -16.98
N GLU A 46 -8.75 3.91 -16.59
CA GLU A 46 -9.04 2.48 -16.46
C GLU A 46 -8.15 1.75 -15.44
N LEU A 47 -7.81 2.42 -14.33
CA LEU A 47 -7.14 1.78 -13.20
C LEU A 47 -7.97 0.59 -12.69
N ASP A 48 -7.33 -0.54 -12.39
CA ASP A 48 -8.09 -1.73 -11.94
C ASP A 48 -8.39 -1.68 -10.45
N GLN A 49 -7.47 -1.15 -9.64
CA GLN A 49 -7.62 -1.11 -8.18
C GLN A 49 -6.90 0.08 -7.53
N ILE A 50 -7.55 0.71 -6.55
CA ILE A 50 -6.95 1.75 -5.72
C ILE A 50 -7.08 1.41 -4.24
N HIS A 51 -6.01 1.61 -3.49
CA HIS A 51 -5.96 1.44 -2.04
C HIS A 51 -5.86 2.80 -1.37
N PHE A 52 -6.87 3.18 -0.59
CA PHE A 52 -6.86 4.37 0.24
C PHE A 52 -6.40 4.03 1.65
N SER A 53 -5.24 4.55 2.04
CA SER A 53 -4.70 4.44 3.40
C SER A 53 -5.16 5.64 4.22
N ILE A 54 -6.01 5.40 5.21
CA ILE A 54 -6.54 6.41 6.12
C ILE A 54 -5.77 6.35 7.44
N TYR A 55 -5.23 7.50 7.85
CA TYR A 55 -4.32 7.61 8.99
C TYR A 55 -4.92 8.32 10.20
N GLY A 56 -6.20 8.68 10.14
CA GLY A 56 -6.90 9.41 11.18
C GLY A 56 -8.40 9.44 10.95
N LEU A 57 -9.17 9.69 12.01
CA LEU A 57 -10.62 9.87 11.94
C LEU A 57 -11.05 11.31 12.24
N ASN A 58 -10.08 12.22 12.29
CA ASN A 58 -10.25 13.66 12.42
C ASN A 58 -8.89 14.35 12.15
N ASP A 59 -8.90 15.67 11.99
CA ASP A 59 -7.71 16.48 11.72
C ASP A 59 -6.63 16.33 12.79
N SER A 60 -7.02 16.18 14.06
CA SER A 60 -6.09 16.02 15.18
C SER A 60 -5.32 14.69 15.09
N ASN A 61 -5.99 13.60 14.75
CA ASN A 61 -5.34 12.30 14.52
C ASN A 61 -4.29 12.42 13.40
N TYR A 62 -4.63 13.05 12.26
CA TYR A 62 -3.68 13.26 11.17
C TYR A 62 -2.47 14.11 11.59
N ARG A 63 -2.70 15.15 12.40
CA ARG A 63 -1.62 16.00 12.93
C ARG A 63 -0.70 15.22 13.88
N VAL A 64 -1.24 14.33 14.70
CA VAL A 64 -0.46 13.52 15.64
C VAL A 64 0.26 12.38 14.94
N PHE A 65 -0.46 11.57 14.18
CA PHE A 65 -0.01 10.33 13.58
C PHE A 65 0.86 10.58 12.33
N SER A 66 0.36 11.36 11.37
CA SER A 66 1.06 11.61 10.10
C SER A 66 1.90 12.89 10.08
N LYS A 67 1.87 13.68 11.16
CA LYS A 67 2.48 15.03 11.23
C LYS A 67 2.01 15.96 10.11
N ALA A 68 0.82 15.73 9.58
CA ALA A 68 0.27 16.44 8.45
C ALA A 68 -0.93 17.29 8.89
N LYS A 69 -1.04 18.51 8.35
CA LYS A 69 -2.27 19.30 8.43
C LYS A 69 -3.17 18.89 7.26
N ILE A 70 -4.30 18.29 7.59
CA ILE A 70 -5.26 17.72 6.65
C ILE A 70 -6.65 18.20 7.06
N ASP A 71 -7.54 18.36 6.09
CA ASP A 71 -8.98 18.49 6.31
C ASP A 71 -9.60 17.10 6.14
N PHE A 72 -10.00 16.48 7.26
CA PHE A 72 -10.55 15.13 7.24
C PHE A 72 -11.93 15.07 6.58
N ALA A 73 -12.74 16.12 6.70
CA ALA A 73 -14.04 16.19 6.03
C ALA A 73 -13.84 16.16 4.52
N GLN A 74 -12.85 16.91 4.02
CA GLN A 74 -12.49 16.90 2.61
C GLN A 74 -12.01 15.53 2.11
N ILE A 75 -11.28 14.76 2.93
CA ILE A 75 -10.92 13.37 2.61
C ILE A 75 -12.17 12.50 2.41
N ILE A 76 -13.12 12.56 3.35
CA ILE A 76 -14.37 11.81 3.25
C ILE A 76 -15.10 12.17 1.95
N ASP A 77 -15.28 13.47 1.69
CA ASP A 77 -16.00 13.95 0.52
C ASP A 77 -15.35 13.51 -0.80
N ASN A 78 -14.01 13.52 -0.87
CA ASN A 78 -13.28 13.07 -2.05
C ASN A 78 -13.42 11.55 -2.27
N ILE A 79 -13.42 10.74 -1.22
CA ILE A 79 -13.60 9.29 -1.31
C ILE A 79 -15.02 8.96 -1.76
N LYS A 80 -16.03 9.61 -1.15
CA LYS A 80 -17.43 9.46 -1.55
C LYS A 80 -17.62 9.79 -3.02
N TYR A 81 -17.09 10.94 -3.44
CA TYR A 81 -17.14 11.34 -4.84
C TYR A 81 -16.46 10.32 -5.76
N PHE A 82 -15.27 9.84 -5.42
CA PHE A 82 -14.56 8.83 -6.19
C PHE A 82 -15.42 7.56 -6.36
N TYR A 83 -16.01 7.07 -5.26
CA TYR A 83 -16.81 5.86 -5.23
C TYR A 83 -18.12 6.00 -6.02
N GLU A 84 -18.81 7.12 -5.86
CA GLU A 84 -20.04 7.41 -6.61
C GLU A 84 -19.73 7.56 -8.11
N TYR A 85 -18.64 8.25 -8.47
CA TYR A 85 -18.24 8.42 -9.86
C TYR A 85 -17.87 7.09 -10.52
N LYS A 86 -17.07 6.23 -9.85
CA LYS A 86 -16.72 4.91 -10.42
C LYS A 86 -17.93 3.99 -10.61
N SER A 87 -18.95 4.12 -9.75
CA SER A 87 -20.17 3.29 -9.83
C SER A 87 -20.99 3.59 -11.08
N ASN A 88 -20.80 4.77 -11.67
CA ASN A 88 -21.44 5.19 -12.92
C ASN A 88 -20.55 4.94 -14.16
N TYR A 89 -19.37 4.34 -14.00
CA TYR A 89 -18.40 4.15 -15.08
C TYR A 89 -18.27 2.66 -15.45
N ALA A 90 -18.08 2.37 -16.74
CA ALA A 90 -18.09 1.00 -17.26
C ALA A 90 -16.96 0.12 -16.69
N ASN A 91 -15.79 0.72 -16.43
CA ASN A 91 -14.70 0.06 -15.73
C ASN A 91 -14.81 0.35 -14.22
N ASN A 92 -15.27 -0.64 -13.46
CA ASN A 92 -15.48 -0.50 -12.03
C ASN A 92 -14.15 -0.72 -11.29
N VAL A 93 -13.40 0.36 -11.07
CA VAL A 93 -12.17 0.35 -10.25
C VAL A 93 -12.48 -0.23 -8.87
N HIS A 94 -11.70 -1.23 -8.44
CA HIS A 94 -11.84 -1.77 -7.08
C HIS A 94 -11.26 -0.79 -6.05
N VAL A 95 -12.08 -0.31 -5.14
CA VAL A 95 -11.74 0.60 -4.05
C VAL A 95 -11.52 -0.21 -2.78
N HIS A 96 -10.27 -0.30 -2.36
CA HIS A 96 -9.90 -0.86 -1.08
C HIS A 96 -9.58 0.26 -0.10
N ILE A 97 -10.15 0.27 1.09
CA ILE A 97 -9.86 1.27 2.11
C ILE A 97 -9.27 0.57 3.33
N LYS A 98 -8.19 1.12 3.88
CA LYS A 98 -7.52 0.55 5.04
C LYS A 98 -7.11 1.57 6.08
N MET A 99 -7.06 1.13 7.33
CA MET A 99 -6.48 1.90 8.43
C MET A 99 -5.65 0.98 9.33
N ASN A 100 -4.84 1.59 10.19
CA ASN A 100 -4.12 0.88 11.23
C ASN A 100 -5.10 0.39 12.31
N MET A 101 -5.13 -0.90 12.64
CA MET A 101 -5.99 -1.44 13.69
C MET A 101 -5.46 -1.08 15.07
N ASP A 102 -4.16 -1.29 15.31
CA ASP A 102 -3.59 -1.31 16.67
C ASP A 102 -3.53 0.06 17.36
N TYR A 103 -3.44 1.14 16.59
CA TYR A 103 -3.41 2.51 17.10
C TYR A 103 -4.80 3.03 17.51
N PHE A 104 -5.87 2.47 16.93
CA PHE A 104 -7.23 2.98 17.08
C PHE A 104 -8.08 2.06 17.96
N SER A 105 -9.02 2.64 18.71
CA SER A 105 -9.91 1.90 19.58
C SER A 105 -10.96 1.09 18.81
N LYS A 106 -11.64 0.14 19.48
CA LYS A 106 -12.79 -0.58 18.88
C LYS A 106 -13.91 0.37 18.45
N GLN A 107 -14.14 1.46 19.19
CA GLN A 107 -15.10 2.48 18.82
C GLN A 107 -14.67 3.22 17.55
N ASP A 108 -13.38 3.51 17.41
CA ASP A 108 -12.81 4.11 16.20
C ASP A 108 -12.96 3.19 14.99
N HIS A 109 -12.75 1.88 15.15
CA HIS A 109 -12.99 0.90 14.09
C HIS A 109 -14.44 0.90 13.62
N ALA A 110 -15.40 0.92 14.56
CA ALA A 110 -16.83 1.00 14.22
C ALA A 110 -17.16 2.29 13.45
N ARG A 111 -16.63 3.43 13.92
CA ARG A 111 -16.79 4.73 13.24
C ARG A 111 -16.16 4.74 11.84
N PHE A 112 -15.00 4.10 11.67
CA PHE A 112 -14.35 3.97 10.37
C PHE A 112 -15.22 3.18 9.38
N LEU A 113 -15.79 2.06 9.83
CA LEU A 113 -16.72 1.25 9.03
C LEU A 113 -17.99 2.03 8.68
N GLU A 114 -18.52 2.83 9.60
CA GLU A 114 -19.68 3.71 9.33
C GLU A 114 -19.36 4.74 8.24
N LEU A 115 -18.18 5.37 8.32
CA LEU A 115 -17.78 6.43 7.38
C LEU A 115 -17.51 5.91 5.97
N PHE A 116 -16.89 4.73 5.84
CA PHE A 116 -16.33 4.25 4.58
C PHE A 116 -16.96 2.97 4.04
N GLY A 117 -17.77 2.25 4.84
CA GLY A 117 -18.35 0.95 4.48
C GLY A 117 -19.15 0.96 3.18
N ASN A 118 -19.94 2.01 2.94
CA ASN A 118 -20.73 2.16 1.72
C ASN A 118 -19.91 2.72 0.53
N TYR A 119 -18.64 3.07 0.75
CA TYR A 119 -17.78 3.73 -0.22
C TYR A 119 -16.47 2.95 -0.45
N ALA A 120 -16.52 1.64 -0.25
CA ALA A 120 -15.42 0.71 -0.48
C ALA A 120 -15.94 -0.63 -0.98
N ASP A 121 -15.21 -1.29 -1.88
CA ASP A 121 -15.47 -2.68 -2.26
C ASP A 121 -14.84 -3.67 -1.27
N SER A 122 -13.87 -3.20 -0.47
CA SER A 122 -13.24 -3.98 0.59
C SER A 122 -12.60 -3.07 1.64
N ILE A 123 -12.65 -3.46 2.91
CA ILE A 123 -12.07 -2.69 4.02
C ILE A 123 -11.20 -3.58 4.90
N TYR A 124 -9.94 -3.21 5.08
CA TYR A 124 -9.02 -3.89 6.01
C TYR A 124 -8.61 -2.99 7.17
N LEU A 125 -8.59 -3.56 8.36
CA LEU A 125 -7.99 -2.97 9.55
C LEU A 125 -6.65 -3.70 9.75
N ASP A 126 -5.56 -3.09 9.31
CA ASP A 126 -4.24 -3.73 9.26
C ASP A 126 -3.54 -3.60 10.62
N GLY A 127 -3.05 -4.71 11.15
CA GLY A 127 -2.13 -4.71 12.30
C GLY A 127 -0.74 -4.18 11.91
N VAL A 128 0.09 -3.94 12.90
CA VAL A 128 1.49 -3.52 12.74
C VAL A 128 2.40 -4.72 12.91
N ALA A 129 3.39 -4.83 12.05
CA ALA A 129 4.46 -5.80 12.17
C ALA A 129 5.81 -5.15 11.89
N ASN A 130 6.84 -5.57 12.62
CA ASN A 130 8.22 -5.14 12.40
C ASN A 130 8.83 -5.87 11.19
N ILE A 131 8.37 -5.49 9.98
CA ILE A 131 8.84 -6.06 8.71
C ILE A 131 10.03 -5.28 8.11
N TRP A 132 10.35 -4.11 8.64
CA TRP A 132 11.40 -3.22 8.14
C TRP A 132 12.65 -3.35 9.01
N PRO A 133 13.77 -3.87 8.48
CA PRO A 133 14.98 -4.07 9.26
C PRO A 133 15.49 -2.76 9.89
N GLY A 134 15.72 -2.78 11.20
CA GLY A 134 16.25 -1.63 11.95
C GLY A 134 15.23 -0.53 12.25
N VAL A 135 13.95 -0.75 11.97
CA VAL A 135 12.86 0.16 12.36
C VAL A 135 12.03 -0.51 13.45
N ASP A 136 11.89 0.17 14.59
CA ASP A 136 10.99 -0.24 15.66
C ASP A 136 10.00 0.89 15.98
N VAL A 137 8.71 0.58 15.86
CA VAL A 137 7.60 1.51 16.11
C VAL A 137 6.82 1.16 17.37
N SER A 138 7.21 0.10 18.08
CA SER A 138 6.54 -0.43 19.29
C SER A 138 6.23 0.68 20.30
N ASN A 139 7.25 1.44 20.71
CA ASN A 139 7.13 2.53 21.66
C ASN A 139 6.26 3.69 21.15
N SER A 140 6.35 4.04 19.86
CA SER A 140 5.58 5.15 19.30
C SER A 140 4.09 4.83 19.16
N LEU A 141 3.76 3.56 19.07
CA LEU A 141 2.39 3.06 18.93
C LEU A 141 1.86 2.45 20.24
N ASN A 142 2.67 2.43 21.31
CA ASN A 142 2.35 1.76 22.58
C ASN A 142 1.89 0.31 22.41
N ILE A 143 2.55 -0.43 21.51
CA ILE A 143 2.25 -1.84 21.21
C ILE A 143 3.48 -2.69 21.45
N ASN A 144 3.26 -3.92 21.92
CA ASN A 144 4.33 -4.88 22.06
C ASN A 144 4.53 -5.64 20.73
N LEU A 145 5.56 -5.25 19.99
CA LEU A 145 6.03 -5.94 18.78
C LEU A 145 7.28 -6.80 19.03
N SER A 146 7.76 -6.88 20.28
CA SER A 146 9.01 -7.57 20.57
C SER A 146 8.82 -9.08 20.46
N LEU A 147 9.85 -9.72 19.92
CA LEU A 147 10.00 -11.19 19.88
C LEU A 147 10.23 -11.80 21.27
N GLU A 148 10.33 -10.97 22.31
CA GLU A 148 10.72 -11.36 23.67
C GLU A 148 9.53 -11.88 24.47
N SER A 149 8.87 -12.92 23.96
CA SER A 149 8.28 -13.90 24.86
C SER A 149 9.32 -14.98 25.08
N ASN A 150 9.70 -15.22 26.35
CA ASN A 150 10.58 -16.30 26.80
C ASN A 150 9.98 -17.71 26.57
N GLN A 151 9.29 -17.92 25.45
CA GLN A 151 8.67 -19.18 25.07
C GLN A 151 9.43 -19.73 23.87
N SER A 152 9.79 -21.01 23.98
CA SER A 152 10.65 -21.80 23.10
C SER A 152 10.18 -21.94 21.64
N GLU A 153 9.19 -21.17 21.21
CA GLU A 153 8.70 -21.07 19.83
C GLU A 153 8.26 -19.63 19.56
N SER A 154 9.16 -18.76 19.09
CA SER A 154 8.79 -17.39 18.75
C SER A 154 7.87 -17.39 17.52
N LYS A 155 6.57 -17.24 17.80
CA LYS A 155 5.52 -17.03 16.81
C LYS A 155 5.57 -15.59 16.33
N LEU A 156 5.86 -15.40 15.05
CA LEU A 156 5.82 -14.08 14.41
C LEU A 156 4.38 -13.79 13.96
N SER A 157 3.78 -12.73 14.51
CA SER A 157 2.49 -12.24 14.05
C SER A 157 2.67 -11.34 12.83
N HIS A 158 2.09 -11.74 11.71
CA HIS A 158 1.99 -10.93 10.50
C HIS A 158 0.95 -9.82 10.69
N GLN A 159 1.10 -8.70 9.97
CA GLN A 159 0.17 -7.56 9.97
C GLN A 159 -1.29 -7.90 9.60
N TYR A 160 -1.54 -9.10 9.04
CA TYR A 160 -2.88 -9.59 8.69
C TYR A 160 -3.37 -10.70 9.64
N GLY A 161 -2.74 -10.86 10.81
CA GLY A 161 -3.16 -11.83 11.83
C GLY A 161 -2.68 -13.27 11.59
N HIS A 162 -1.85 -13.52 10.58
CA HIS A 162 -1.24 -14.84 10.38
C HIS A 162 -0.07 -15.06 11.33
N THR A 163 0.04 -16.27 11.88
CA THR A 163 1.20 -16.67 12.67
C THR A 163 2.20 -17.43 11.82
N ILE A 164 3.45 -16.98 11.84
CA ILE A 164 4.56 -17.60 11.12
C ILE A 164 5.46 -18.31 12.16
N THR A 165 5.82 -19.56 11.88
CA THR A 165 6.77 -20.33 12.71
C THR A 165 8.21 -19.89 12.41
N ASN A 166 9.07 -19.91 13.43
CA ASN A 166 10.52 -19.84 13.23
C ASN A 166 10.93 -20.89 12.17
N ASN A 167 11.67 -20.47 11.14
CA ASN A 167 12.11 -21.24 9.95
C ASN A 167 11.19 -21.23 8.73
N ALA A 168 10.06 -20.52 8.75
CA ALA A 168 9.29 -20.34 7.51
C ALA A 168 10.06 -19.46 6.51
N ILE A 169 10.15 -19.93 5.27
CA ILE A 169 10.72 -19.14 4.17
C ILE A 169 9.65 -18.15 3.70
N CYS A 170 9.99 -16.86 3.64
CA CYS A 170 9.09 -15.85 3.09
C CYS A 170 8.83 -16.13 1.59
N PRO A 171 7.58 -16.34 1.16
CA PRO A 171 7.33 -16.73 -0.21
C PRO A 171 7.36 -15.54 -1.19
N ILE A 172 7.31 -14.29 -0.70
CA ILE A 172 7.22 -13.07 -1.53
C ILE A 172 8.36 -12.99 -2.55
N VAL A 173 9.57 -13.39 -2.17
CA VAL A 173 10.76 -13.33 -3.02
C VAL A 173 10.67 -14.21 -4.28
N PHE A 174 9.72 -15.17 -4.31
CA PHE A 174 9.55 -16.10 -5.43
C PHE A 174 8.45 -15.68 -6.42
N TYR A 175 7.64 -14.67 -6.10
CA TYR A 175 6.55 -14.21 -6.98
C TYR A 175 6.45 -12.69 -7.12
N GLN A 176 7.33 -11.92 -6.47
CA GLN A 176 7.33 -10.46 -6.55
C GLN A 176 8.75 -9.91 -6.78
N LEU A 177 8.82 -8.84 -7.55
CA LEU A 177 9.98 -7.95 -7.62
C LEU A 177 9.54 -6.52 -7.28
N LEU A 178 10.45 -5.76 -6.70
CA LEU A 178 10.31 -4.33 -6.48
C LEU A 178 11.27 -3.60 -7.40
N ILE A 179 10.81 -2.51 -8.02
CA ILE A 179 11.64 -1.58 -8.77
C ILE A 179 11.54 -0.22 -8.07
N TYR A 180 12.67 0.30 -7.61
CA TYR A 180 12.78 1.61 -6.99
C TYR A 180 12.68 2.73 -8.02
N SER A 181 12.44 3.96 -7.55
CA SER A 181 12.31 5.15 -8.41
C SER A 181 13.60 5.51 -9.17
N ASN A 182 14.77 5.08 -8.67
CA ASN A 182 16.07 5.20 -9.33
C ASN A 182 16.36 4.04 -10.30
N GLY A 183 15.43 3.08 -10.43
CA GLY A 183 15.55 1.93 -11.32
C GLY A 183 16.17 0.67 -10.70
N ASP A 184 16.63 0.72 -9.45
CA ASP A 184 17.19 -0.46 -8.78
C ASP A 184 16.10 -1.51 -8.53
N ILE A 185 16.46 -2.78 -8.70
CA ILE A 185 15.55 -3.92 -8.57
C ILE A 185 15.88 -4.67 -7.28
N SER A 186 14.89 -4.98 -6.45
CA SER A 186 15.04 -5.67 -5.16
C SER A 186 14.02 -6.80 -5.03
N PRO A 187 14.33 -7.89 -4.28
CA PRO A 187 13.43 -9.03 -4.13
C PRO A 187 12.19 -8.74 -3.26
N CYS A 188 12.17 -7.66 -2.47
CA CYS A 188 11.07 -7.37 -1.55
C CYS A 188 11.03 -5.89 -1.16
N CYS A 189 9.83 -5.37 -0.87
CA CYS A 189 9.68 -4.03 -0.29
C CYS A 189 10.38 -3.87 1.06
N ALA A 190 10.51 -4.93 1.85
CA ALA A 190 11.22 -4.89 3.14
C ALA A 190 12.70 -4.48 3.02
N ASP A 191 13.33 -4.68 1.87
CA ASP A 191 14.71 -4.25 1.59
C ASP A 191 14.77 -2.76 1.18
N PHE A 192 14.11 -1.88 1.93
CA PHE A 192 13.95 -0.45 1.60
C PHE A 192 15.27 0.33 1.44
N GLN A 193 16.36 -0.20 2.00
CA GLN A 193 17.71 0.36 1.88
C GLN A 193 18.45 -0.15 0.64
N ALA A 194 17.79 -0.97 -0.19
CA ALA A 194 18.33 -1.60 -1.39
C ALA A 194 19.66 -2.35 -1.14
N LYS A 195 19.82 -2.96 0.03
CA LYS A 195 21.04 -3.73 0.39
C LYS A 195 21.11 -5.05 -0.38
N MET A 196 19.98 -5.52 -0.90
CA MET A 196 19.87 -6.73 -1.70
C MET A 196 19.51 -6.41 -3.16
N ALA A 197 19.96 -5.26 -3.67
CA ALA A 197 19.74 -4.88 -5.06
C ALA A 197 20.28 -5.95 -6.02
N LEU A 198 19.42 -6.40 -6.94
CA LEU A 198 19.68 -7.48 -7.90
C LEU A 198 20.15 -6.94 -9.27
N GLY A 199 20.02 -5.64 -9.50
CA GLY A 199 20.35 -4.98 -10.76
C GLY A 199 19.61 -3.65 -10.90
N ASN A 200 19.75 -3.01 -12.06
CA ASN A 200 19.06 -1.76 -12.39
C ASN A 200 18.43 -1.85 -13.79
N VAL A 201 17.19 -1.36 -13.95
CA VAL A 201 16.43 -1.44 -15.21
C VAL A 201 17.07 -0.67 -16.37
N SER A 202 18.00 0.24 -16.09
CA SER A 202 18.76 0.95 -17.13
C SER A 202 19.83 0.09 -17.81
N SER A 203 20.30 -0.97 -17.16
CA SER A 203 21.39 -1.82 -17.65
C SER A 203 21.01 -3.29 -17.82
N THR A 204 19.98 -3.77 -17.09
CA THR A 204 19.58 -5.18 -17.07
C THR A 204 18.06 -5.32 -17.24
N THR A 205 17.63 -6.32 -18.00
CA THR A 205 16.19 -6.59 -18.16
C THR A 205 15.61 -7.28 -16.92
N ILE A 206 14.32 -7.05 -16.64
CA ILE A 206 13.60 -7.72 -15.54
C ILE A 206 13.68 -9.24 -15.67
N LYS A 207 13.60 -9.76 -16.91
CA LYS A 207 13.71 -11.19 -17.19
C LYS A 207 15.06 -11.76 -16.74
N GLN A 208 16.17 -11.10 -17.10
CA GLN A 208 17.51 -11.53 -16.69
C GLN A 208 17.67 -11.53 -15.17
N VAL A 209 17.16 -10.50 -14.48
CA VAL A 209 17.19 -10.44 -13.01
C VAL A 209 16.36 -11.56 -12.39
N TRP A 210 15.18 -11.85 -12.93
CA TRP A 210 14.33 -12.93 -12.45
C TRP A 210 14.98 -14.30 -12.62
N GLU A 211 15.57 -14.56 -13.79
CA GLU A 211 16.27 -15.81 -14.08
C GLU A 211 17.54 -15.97 -13.25
N SER A 212 18.26 -14.88 -12.93
CA SER A 212 19.47 -14.94 -12.10
C SER A 212 19.15 -15.07 -10.60
N ALA A 213 18.09 -14.42 -10.11
CA ALA A 213 17.70 -14.43 -8.71
C ALA A 213 17.04 -15.75 -8.27
N LEU A 214 16.30 -16.42 -9.16
CA LEU A 214 15.62 -17.69 -8.86
C LEU A 214 16.51 -18.95 -9.00
N LEU A 215 17.73 -18.83 -9.56
CA LEU A 215 18.56 -20.01 -9.90
C LEU A 215 19.74 -20.31 -8.96
N GLN A 216 19.89 -19.64 -7.81
CA GLN A 216 21.03 -19.93 -6.91
C GLN A 216 20.68 -20.81 -5.70
N LYS A 217 20.43 -22.09 -5.99
CA LYS A 217 21.17 -23.27 -5.49
C LYS A 217 20.38 -24.54 -5.84
N LYS A 218 20.84 -25.26 -6.88
CA LYS A 218 20.76 -26.73 -6.89
C LYS A 218 21.87 -27.28 -6.00
#